data_AF-A0A4S2F855-F1
#
_entry.id   AF-A0A4S2F855-F1
#
_cell.length_a   1.000
_cell.length_b   1.000
_cell.length_c   1.000
_cell.angle_alpha   90.00
_cell.angle_beta   90.00
_cell.angle_gamma   90.00
#
_symmetry.space_group_name_H-M   'P 1'
#
loop_
_entity.id
_entity.type
_entity.pdbx_description
1 polymer ?
#
loop_
_entity_poly.entity_id
_entity_poly.type
_entity_poly.pdbx_seq_one_letter_code
_entity_poly.pdbx_strand_id
1 'polypeptide(L)'
;MRNFAVLTKALLKNSLSLGKKKAKTLALGALIIVSILPLLWILYTSSVDMFASRFDLMWLEMFLVATAMLVLWTALFTFASSFYFSNDVPKLLVLPVPSWTIVAAKFVINYISCLTISLIALLPLLVAFIQTHPTQIVGIVMFVLQLFLNILPPLFVMSVLTMLVMRFMPFFANKDRFNLVLGLLGIVFGVSVGVMSNMVSASDGEVVMNLMTQSPVLLGMATKLFFHVPSAAQSIVDGSFVSLLVNVAIIVALGALFFVCAQKLYLPTVLSMSQGAQKKGKRKTIRKQGALASYMSVELKQLVRTPAYLSNCVLGAFIMPIVLVLVFVINPQIRELLPMAKALPLADMFNLWIFMFLLGAGSGFFFGSVNGISGTAFSRQGRNLDFVKYIPLAMEKQILAKMGIGIAFSLLGTIIIVILAHFIFTYPVYYDLMFVLGALLSTVLINQIAILIDGLHPKLNWEDETQAVKNNMNVMAELFVSWLVLALFVGLFFLIDNLTVYTIVAGLVLVGLIVVFGIITPKLVIKHLMKI
;
A
#
# COMPACT_ATOMS: atom_id res chain seq x y z
N MET A 1 -32.51 -14.03 -16.16
CA MET A 1 -32.50 -12.69 -15.51
C MET A 1 -32.85 -12.71 -14.03
N ARG A 2 -33.89 -13.45 -13.57
CA ARG A 2 -34.27 -13.51 -12.14
C ARG A 2 -33.13 -13.93 -11.20
N ASN A 3 -32.37 -14.95 -11.57
CA ASN A 3 -31.26 -15.46 -10.76
C ASN A 3 -30.10 -14.44 -10.65
N PHE A 4 -29.84 -13.65 -11.70
CA PHE A 4 -28.84 -12.58 -11.70
C PHE A 4 -29.22 -11.46 -10.72
N ALA A 5 -30.44 -10.94 -10.81
CA ALA A 5 -30.92 -9.87 -9.94
C ALA A 5 -30.93 -10.27 -8.46
N VAL A 6 -31.34 -11.51 -8.16
CA VAL A 6 -31.34 -12.05 -6.78
C VAL A 6 -29.92 -12.17 -6.23
N LEU A 7 -28.97 -12.64 -7.05
CA LEU A 7 -27.59 -12.87 -6.63
C LEU A 7 -26.83 -11.54 -6.44
N THR A 8 -27.03 -10.58 -7.35
CA THR A 8 -26.50 -9.21 -7.21
C THR A 8 -27.06 -8.53 -5.96
N LYS A 9 -28.36 -8.65 -5.69
CA LYS A 9 -28.99 -8.09 -4.49
C LYS A 9 -28.46 -8.73 -3.20
N ALA A 10 -28.28 -10.05 -3.18
CA ALA A 10 -27.75 -10.77 -2.03
C ALA A 10 -26.29 -10.37 -1.73
N LEU A 11 -25.45 -10.29 -2.76
CA LEU A 11 -24.06 -9.89 -2.61
C LEU A 11 -23.91 -8.40 -2.25
N LEU A 12 -24.72 -7.50 -2.82
CA LEU A 12 -24.75 -6.09 -2.43
C LEU A 12 -25.16 -5.92 -0.97
N LYS A 13 -26.16 -6.70 -0.51
CA LYS A 13 -26.56 -6.67 0.89
C LYS A 13 -25.45 -7.18 1.82
N ASN A 14 -24.63 -8.12 1.38
CA ASN A 14 -23.47 -8.62 2.13
C ASN A 14 -22.31 -7.61 2.12
N SER A 15 -22.05 -6.94 0.99
CA SER A 15 -20.96 -5.95 0.89
C SER A 15 -21.29 -4.63 1.58
N LEU A 16 -22.57 -4.21 1.59
CA LEU A 16 -23.04 -2.96 2.17
C LEU A 16 -23.64 -3.13 3.59
N SER A 17 -23.62 -4.33 4.18
CA SER A 17 -24.15 -4.50 5.53
C SER A 17 -23.29 -3.74 6.54
N LEU A 18 -23.81 -2.61 7.00
CA LEU A 18 -23.27 -1.86 8.13
C LEU A 18 -23.42 -2.72 9.38
N GLY A 19 -22.28 -3.08 10.00
CA GLY A 19 -22.25 -3.87 11.22
C GLY A 19 -23.03 -3.23 12.38
N LYS A 20 -23.18 -3.98 13.49
CA LYS A 20 -24.03 -3.65 14.66
C LYS A 20 -23.78 -2.29 15.35
N LYS A 21 -22.80 -1.46 14.94
CA LYS A 21 -22.43 -0.16 15.54
C LYS A 21 -22.72 1.04 14.62
N LYS A 22 -23.98 1.21 14.22
CA LYS A 22 -24.45 2.23 13.25
C LYS A 22 -23.95 3.65 13.53
N ALA A 23 -23.93 4.10 14.80
CA ALA A 23 -23.50 5.46 15.15
C ALA A 23 -22.01 5.72 14.88
N LYS A 24 -21.13 4.76 15.19
CA LYS A 24 -19.70 4.87 14.89
C LYS A 24 -19.43 4.84 13.39
N THR A 25 -20.19 4.06 12.63
CA THR A 25 -20.03 3.98 11.18
C THR A 25 -20.55 5.24 10.48
N LEU A 26 -21.63 5.85 10.99
CA LEU A 26 -22.11 7.15 10.53
C LEU A 26 -21.14 8.28 10.84
N ALA A 27 -20.59 8.35 12.06
CA ALA A 27 -19.59 9.34 12.43
C ALA A 27 -18.30 9.21 11.59
N LEU A 28 -17.87 7.98 11.32
CA LEU A 28 -16.70 7.70 10.48
C LEU A 28 -16.98 8.04 9.00
N GLY A 29 -18.20 7.79 8.51
CA GLY A 29 -18.65 8.22 7.19
C GLY A 29 -18.69 9.74 7.03
N ALA A 30 -19.20 10.46 8.04
CA ALA A 30 -19.20 11.93 8.05
C ALA A 30 -17.77 12.49 8.08
N LEU A 31 -16.88 11.92 8.88
CA LEU A 31 -15.47 12.31 8.94
C LEU A 31 -14.75 12.08 7.60
N ILE A 32 -15.03 10.97 6.91
CA ILE A 32 -14.50 10.72 5.56
C ILE A 32 -14.99 11.79 4.58
N ILE A 33 -16.29 12.12 4.57
CA ILE A 33 -16.84 13.15 3.69
C ILE A 33 -16.16 14.49 3.95
N VAL A 34 -16.04 14.91 5.21
CA VAL A 34 -15.37 16.16 5.59
C VAL A 34 -13.90 16.18 5.14
N SER A 35 -13.19 15.05 5.24
CA SER A 35 -11.79 14.95 4.78
C SER A 35 -11.62 15.02 3.26
N ILE A 36 -12.67 14.68 2.49
CA ILE A 36 -12.64 14.69 1.02
C ILE A 36 -13.00 16.07 0.46
N LEU A 37 -13.71 16.93 1.22
CA LEU A 37 -14.11 18.26 0.77
C LEU A 37 -12.96 19.14 0.28
N PRO A 38 -11.79 19.25 0.97
CA PRO A 38 -10.67 20.03 0.47
C PRO A 38 -10.14 19.51 -0.87
N LEU A 39 -10.13 18.20 -1.06
CA LEU A 39 -9.69 17.57 -2.31
C LEU A 39 -10.66 17.87 -3.45
N LEU A 40 -11.98 17.81 -3.19
CA LEU A 40 -12.99 18.21 -4.17
C LEU A 40 -12.87 19.69 -4.54
N TRP A 41 -12.57 20.55 -3.57
CA TRP A 41 -12.37 21.98 -3.80
C TRP A 41 -11.17 22.24 -4.71
N ILE A 42 -10.01 21.62 -4.44
CA ILE A 42 -8.80 21.75 -5.26
C ILE A 42 -9.05 21.25 -6.69
N LEU A 43 -9.72 20.10 -6.84
CA LEU A 43 -10.09 19.56 -8.15
C LEU A 43 -11.04 20.50 -8.90
N TYR A 44 -12.00 21.09 -8.18
CA TYR A 44 -12.93 22.03 -8.76
C TYR A 44 -12.24 23.31 -9.24
N THR A 45 -11.44 23.97 -8.40
CA THR A 45 -10.77 25.23 -8.77
C THR A 45 -9.80 25.03 -9.92
N SER A 46 -8.99 23.95 -9.89
CA SER A 46 -8.10 23.61 -11.00
C SER A 46 -8.87 23.34 -12.29
N SER A 47 -10.01 22.64 -12.22
CA SER A 47 -10.85 22.40 -13.41
C SER A 47 -11.42 23.69 -14.00
N VAL A 48 -11.85 24.64 -13.18
CA VAL A 48 -12.38 25.94 -13.65
C VAL A 48 -11.31 26.74 -14.39
N ASP A 49 -10.10 26.84 -13.82
CA ASP A 49 -8.99 27.57 -14.43
C ASP A 49 -8.58 26.95 -15.78
N MET A 50 -8.69 25.63 -15.89
CA MET A 50 -8.30 24.88 -17.09
C MET A 50 -9.36 24.96 -18.20
N PHE A 51 -10.66 24.90 -17.87
CA PHE A 51 -11.76 25.11 -18.84
C PHE A 51 -11.96 26.59 -19.22
N ALA A 52 -11.32 27.53 -18.51
CA ALA A 52 -11.24 28.91 -18.95
C ALA A 52 -10.16 29.12 -20.04
N SER A 53 -9.28 28.13 -20.25
CA SER A 53 -8.21 28.17 -21.26
C SER A 53 -8.70 27.70 -22.65
N ARG A 54 -8.03 28.06 -23.74
CA ARG A 54 -8.45 27.71 -25.12
C ARG A 54 -8.37 26.21 -25.49
N PHE A 55 -8.06 25.32 -24.54
CA PHE A 55 -7.74 23.90 -24.78
C PHE A 55 -8.69 22.91 -24.06
N ASP A 56 -9.99 23.20 -24.07
CA ASP A 56 -11.02 22.41 -23.34
C ASP A 56 -11.00 20.90 -23.66
N LEU A 57 -10.85 20.55 -24.94
CA LEU A 57 -10.81 19.15 -25.39
C LEU A 57 -9.60 18.41 -24.79
N MET A 58 -8.42 19.03 -24.81
CA MET A 58 -7.18 18.40 -24.36
C MET A 58 -7.21 18.16 -22.85
N TRP A 59 -7.69 19.14 -22.08
CA TRP A 59 -7.82 18.99 -20.63
C TRP A 59 -8.83 17.93 -20.25
N LEU A 60 -9.98 17.91 -20.91
CA LEU A 60 -10.99 16.89 -20.69
C LEU A 60 -10.47 15.48 -20.99
N GLU A 61 -9.72 15.30 -22.09
CA GLU A 61 -9.05 14.03 -22.39
C GLU A 61 -8.09 13.61 -21.28
N MET A 62 -7.25 14.52 -20.76
CA MET A 62 -6.32 14.20 -19.68
C MET A 62 -7.03 13.77 -18.40
N PHE A 63 -8.12 14.45 -18.02
CA PHE A 63 -8.91 14.07 -16.84
C PHE A 63 -9.62 12.73 -17.02
N LEU A 64 -10.19 12.47 -18.20
CA LEU A 64 -10.81 11.18 -18.51
C LEU A 64 -9.77 10.04 -18.52
N VAL A 65 -8.56 10.28 -19.02
CA VAL A 65 -7.43 9.33 -18.91
C VAL A 65 -7.04 9.11 -17.45
N ALA A 66 -6.88 10.18 -16.67
CA ALA A 66 -6.46 10.10 -15.27
C ALA A 66 -7.48 9.32 -14.42
N THR A 67 -8.77 9.56 -14.63
CA THR A 67 -9.84 8.81 -13.99
C THR A 67 -9.89 7.36 -14.46
N ALA A 68 -9.70 7.08 -15.75
CA ALA A 68 -9.60 5.72 -16.27
C ALA A 68 -8.39 4.96 -15.68
N MET A 69 -7.24 5.61 -15.50
CA MET A 69 -6.07 5.05 -14.82
C MET A 69 -6.34 4.73 -13.35
N LEU A 70 -7.00 5.64 -12.62
CA LEU A 70 -7.36 5.44 -11.22
C LEU A 70 -8.35 4.26 -11.08
N VAL A 71 -9.36 4.19 -11.97
CA VAL A 71 -10.29 3.07 -12.03
C VAL A 71 -9.57 1.77 -12.38
N LEU A 72 -8.65 1.77 -13.34
CA LEU A 72 -7.84 0.60 -13.70
C LEU A 72 -7.01 0.12 -12.51
N TRP A 73 -6.35 1.04 -11.81
CA TRP A 73 -5.54 0.77 -10.63
C TRP A 73 -6.36 0.15 -9.48
N THR A 74 -7.54 0.71 -9.21
CA THR A 74 -8.42 0.20 -8.15
C THR A 74 -9.06 -1.13 -8.54
N ALA A 75 -9.43 -1.29 -9.82
CA ALA A 75 -9.97 -2.51 -10.39
C ALA A 75 -8.99 -3.70 -10.23
N LEU A 76 -7.68 -3.50 -10.42
CA LEU A 76 -6.67 -4.55 -10.20
C LEU A 76 -6.84 -5.26 -8.85
N PHE A 77 -7.06 -4.50 -7.77
CA PHE A 77 -7.24 -5.07 -6.42
C PHE A 77 -8.65 -5.64 -6.20
N THR A 78 -9.69 -4.92 -6.63
CA THR A 78 -11.08 -5.31 -6.35
C THR A 78 -11.49 -6.55 -7.14
N PHE A 79 -11.06 -6.69 -8.39
CA PHE A 79 -11.37 -7.86 -9.22
C PHE A 79 -10.75 -9.14 -8.67
N ALA A 80 -9.46 -9.13 -8.34
CA ALA A 80 -8.82 -10.32 -7.77
C ALA A 80 -9.45 -10.74 -6.43
N SER A 81 -9.71 -9.76 -5.55
CA SER A 81 -10.34 -10.00 -4.25
C SER A 81 -11.76 -10.57 -4.38
N SER A 82 -12.59 -9.94 -5.23
CA SER A 82 -14.00 -10.31 -5.41
C SER A 82 -14.16 -11.62 -6.20
N PHE A 83 -13.40 -11.83 -7.27
CA PHE A 83 -13.64 -12.94 -8.21
C PHE A 83 -13.05 -14.27 -7.74
N TYR A 84 -11.87 -14.23 -7.10
CA TYR A 84 -11.10 -15.43 -6.77
C TYR A 84 -10.91 -15.63 -5.26
N PHE A 85 -10.73 -14.56 -4.50
CA PHE A 85 -10.36 -14.66 -3.07
C PHE A 85 -11.52 -14.48 -2.09
N SER A 86 -12.76 -14.30 -2.57
CA SER A 86 -13.92 -14.18 -1.69
C SER A 86 -14.34 -15.55 -1.16
N ASN A 87 -14.65 -15.63 0.15
CA ASN A 87 -15.13 -16.84 0.82
C ASN A 87 -16.46 -17.38 0.26
N ASP A 88 -17.15 -16.61 -0.57
CA ASP A 88 -18.40 -16.99 -1.22
C ASP A 88 -18.18 -17.84 -2.48
N VAL A 89 -16.98 -17.86 -3.06
CA VAL A 89 -16.71 -18.60 -4.31
C VAL A 89 -17.01 -20.09 -4.20
N PRO A 90 -16.55 -20.83 -3.17
CA PRO A 90 -16.88 -22.25 -3.02
C PRO A 90 -18.38 -22.51 -2.90
N LYS A 91 -19.12 -21.61 -2.23
CA LYS A 91 -20.58 -21.72 -2.05
C LYS A 91 -21.34 -21.43 -3.35
N LEU A 92 -20.85 -20.46 -4.13
CA LEU A 92 -21.45 -20.07 -5.41
C LEU A 92 -21.22 -21.12 -6.50
N LEU A 93 -20.12 -21.89 -6.44
CA LEU A 93 -19.82 -22.96 -7.39
C LEU A 93 -20.73 -24.19 -7.27
N VAL A 94 -21.37 -24.40 -6.12
CA VAL A 94 -22.29 -25.53 -5.86
C VAL A 94 -23.70 -25.23 -6.39
N LEU A 95 -24.02 -23.97 -6.69
CA LEU A 95 -25.33 -23.59 -7.21
C LEU A 95 -25.47 -23.99 -8.70
N PRO A 96 -26.65 -24.44 -9.15
CA PRO A 96 -26.92 -24.78 -10.55
C PRO A 96 -27.15 -23.51 -11.38
N VAL A 97 -26.19 -22.58 -11.35
CA VAL A 97 -26.19 -21.34 -12.14
C VAL A 97 -25.00 -21.32 -13.10
N PRO A 98 -25.17 -20.83 -14.33
CA PRO A 98 -24.07 -20.80 -15.28
C PRO A 98 -22.99 -19.80 -14.82
N SER A 99 -21.72 -20.13 -15.05
CA SER A 99 -20.58 -19.37 -14.52
C SER A 99 -20.56 -17.90 -14.96
N TRP A 100 -21.08 -17.58 -16.15
CA TRP A 100 -21.19 -16.21 -16.63
C TRP A 100 -22.11 -15.36 -15.74
N THR A 101 -23.15 -15.95 -15.14
CA THR A 101 -24.07 -15.21 -14.25
C THR A 101 -23.39 -14.85 -12.93
N ILE A 102 -22.52 -15.72 -12.40
CA ILE A 102 -21.73 -15.45 -11.20
C ILE A 102 -20.73 -14.32 -11.47
N VAL A 103 -20.00 -14.42 -12.58
CA VAL A 103 -19.00 -13.43 -12.98
C VAL A 103 -19.66 -12.07 -13.25
N ALA A 104 -20.78 -12.03 -13.95
CA ALA A 104 -21.52 -10.80 -14.20
C ALA A 104 -22.05 -10.16 -12.91
N ALA A 105 -22.56 -10.97 -11.97
CA ALA A 105 -23.05 -10.44 -10.69
C ALA A 105 -21.92 -9.81 -9.86
N LYS A 106 -20.75 -10.45 -9.85
CA LYS A 106 -19.55 -9.89 -9.20
C LYS A 106 -19.00 -8.66 -9.93
N PHE A 107 -19.09 -8.62 -11.26
CA PHE A 107 -18.72 -7.45 -12.06
C PHE A 107 -19.55 -6.23 -11.68
N VAL A 108 -20.86 -6.37 -11.49
CA VAL A 108 -21.74 -5.26 -11.08
C VAL A 108 -21.36 -4.69 -9.72
N ILE A 109 -20.97 -5.53 -8.76
CA ILE A 109 -20.54 -5.05 -7.43
C ILE A 109 -19.25 -4.24 -7.54
N ASN A 110 -18.29 -4.73 -8.34
CA ASN A 110 -17.05 -4.03 -8.59
C ASN A 110 -17.30 -2.72 -9.35
N TYR A 111 -18.22 -2.72 -10.32
CA TYR A 111 -18.66 -1.51 -11.03
C TYR A 111 -19.19 -0.46 -10.05
N ILE A 112 -20.10 -0.84 -9.15
CA ILE A 112 -20.65 0.08 -8.13
C ILE A 112 -19.54 0.62 -7.21
N SER A 113 -18.58 -0.23 -6.84
CA SER A 113 -17.46 0.16 -5.97
C SER A 113 -16.45 1.09 -6.66
N CYS A 114 -16.21 0.93 -7.95
CA CYS A 114 -15.35 1.84 -8.73
C CYS A 114 -16.10 3.12 -9.14
N LEU A 115 -17.42 3.07 -9.24
CA LEU A 115 -18.27 4.23 -9.56
C LEU A 115 -18.19 5.32 -8.49
N THR A 116 -18.12 4.96 -7.20
CA THR A 116 -17.95 5.95 -6.13
C THR A 116 -16.66 6.75 -6.27
N ILE A 117 -15.57 6.07 -6.66
CA ILE A 117 -14.26 6.70 -6.87
C ILE A 117 -14.28 7.59 -8.11
N SER A 118 -14.89 7.11 -9.19
CA SER A 118 -15.06 7.90 -10.42
C SER A 118 -15.93 9.13 -10.20
N LEU A 119 -16.98 9.04 -9.38
CA LEU A 119 -17.83 10.18 -9.02
C LEU A 119 -17.02 11.25 -8.27
N ILE A 120 -16.21 10.86 -7.28
CA ILE A 120 -15.36 11.80 -6.55
C ILE A 120 -14.42 12.57 -7.49
N ALA A 121 -13.92 11.91 -8.53
CA ALA A 121 -13.01 12.52 -9.49
C ALA A 121 -13.71 13.38 -10.56
N LEU A 122 -14.84 12.92 -11.12
CA LEU A 122 -15.50 13.57 -12.26
C LEU A 122 -16.60 14.58 -11.87
N LEU A 123 -17.18 14.49 -10.67
CA LEU A 123 -18.23 15.43 -10.24
C LEU A 123 -17.73 16.89 -10.15
N PRO A 124 -16.56 17.20 -9.56
CA PRO A 124 -16.02 18.57 -9.57
C PRO A 124 -15.84 19.11 -10.99
N LEU A 125 -15.43 18.23 -11.91
CA LEU A 125 -15.19 18.54 -13.31
C LEU A 125 -16.48 18.89 -14.05
N LEU A 126 -17.55 18.14 -13.78
CA LEU A 126 -18.89 18.41 -14.31
C LEU A 126 -19.40 19.78 -13.85
N VAL A 127 -19.25 20.09 -12.56
CA VAL A 127 -19.67 21.39 -12.00
C VAL A 127 -18.88 22.54 -12.61
N ALA A 128 -17.57 22.35 -12.81
CA ALA A 128 -16.73 23.33 -13.51
C ALA A 128 -17.19 23.54 -14.96
N PHE A 129 -17.46 22.46 -15.70
CA PHE A 129 -17.91 22.51 -17.10
C PHE A 129 -19.27 23.22 -17.25
N ILE A 130 -20.21 23.01 -16.32
CA ILE A 130 -21.50 23.72 -16.32
C ILE A 130 -21.31 25.24 -16.19
N GLN A 131 -20.33 25.67 -15.39
CA GLN A 131 -20.08 27.09 -15.15
C GLN A 131 -19.34 27.78 -16.29
N THR A 132 -18.40 27.09 -16.94
CA THR A 132 -17.62 27.65 -18.05
C THR A 132 -18.38 27.62 -19.37
N HIS A 133 -19.24 26.61 -19.61
CA HIS A 133 -20.04 26.48 -20.83
C HIS A 133 -21.56 26.33 -20.55
N PRO A 134 -22.21 27.32 -19.91
CA PRO A 134 -23.62 27.21 -19.51
C PRO A 134 -24.59 27.06 -20.69
N THR A 135 -24.18 27.44 -21.90
CA THR A 135 -24.99 27.37 -23.12
C THR A 135 -24.92 26.01 -23.83
N GLN A 136 -23.98 25.12 -23.47
CA GLN A 136 -23.79 23.82 -24.11
C GLN A 136 -24.59 22.70 -23.42
N ILE A 137 -25.93 22.79 -23.47
CA ILE A 137 -26.84 21.83 -22.82
C ILE A 137 -26.59 20.38 -23.29
N VAL A 138 -26.31 20.19 -24.59
CA VAL A 138 -25.99 18.86 -25.15
C VAL A 138 -24.70 18.31 -24.53
N GLY A 139 -23.64 19.13 -24.41
CA GLY A 139 -22.38 18.72 -23.79
C GLY A 139 -22.54 18.31 -22.33
N ILE A 140 -23.38 19.01 -21.55
CA ILE A 140 -23.69 18.66 -20.16
C ILE A 140 -24.39 17.30 -20.06
N VAL A 141 -25.37 17.04 -20.94
CA VAL A 141 -26.07 15.74 -20.98
C VAL A 141 -25.09 14.61 -21.37
N MET A 142 -24.22 14.85 -22.36
CA MET A 142 -23.19 13.90 -22.77
C MET A 142 -22.18 13.64 -21.66
N PHE A 143 -21.82 14.66 -20.87
CA PHE A 143 -20.95 14.51 -19.70
C PHE A 143 -21.58 13.61 -18.64
N VAL A 144 -22.86 13.83 -18.32
CA VAL A 144 -23.60 13.00 -17.35
C VAL A 144 -23.66 11.54 -17.80
N LEU A 145 -23.87 11.28 -19.10
CA LEU A 145 -23.82 9.92 -19.65
C LEU A 145 -22.41 9.32 -19.53
N GLN A 146 -21.38 10.11 -19.86
CA GLN A 146 -20.00 9.66 -19.82
C GLN A 146 -19.51 9.36 -18.40
N LEU A 147 -20.08 10.00 -17.38
CA LEU A 147 -19.82 9.70 -15.98
C LEU A 147 -20.03 8.21 -15.65
N PHE A 148 -21.04 7.59 -16.26
CA PHE A 148 -21.34 6.16 -16.06
C PHE A 148 -20.62 5.25 -17.07
N LEU A 149 -20.41 5.74 -18.30
CA LEU A 149 -19.86 4.95 -19.41
C LEU A 149 -18.33 4.87 -19.38
N ASN A 150 -17.62 5.94 -18.98
CA ASN A 150 -16.14 6.01 -18.99
C ASN A 150 -15.48 4.91 -18.13
N ILE A 151 -16.21 4.41 -17.14
CA ILE A 151 -15.74 3.42 -16.18
C ILE A 151 -15.73 2.01 -16.81
N LEU A 152 -16.62 1.74 -17.76
CA LEU A 152 -16.82 0.39 -18.30
C LEU A 152 -15.60 -0.15 -19.06
N PRO A 153 -14.95 0.59 -19.98
CA PRO A 153 -13.78 0.11 -20.71
C PRO A 153 -12.61 -0.34 -19.82
N PRO A 154 -12.11 0.46 -18.85
CA PRO A 154 -11.00 0.01 -17.99
C PRO A 154 -11.40 -1.20 -17.12
N LEU A 155 -12.65 -1.29 -16.66
CA LEU A 155 -13.13 -2.46 -15.91
C LEU A 155 -13.16 -3.73 -16.76
N PHE A 156 -13.62 -3.66 -18.02
CA PHE A 156 -13.61 -4.82 -18.91
C PHE A 156 -12.19 -5.29 -19.19
N VAL A 157 -11.29 -4.38 -19.56
CA VAL A 157 -9.87 -4.70 -19.78
C VAL A 157 -9.27 -5.37 -18.55
N MET A 158 -9.51 -4.81 -17.37
CA MET A 158 -8.96 -5.36 -16.13
C MET A 158 -9.55 -6.70 -15.74
N SER A 159 -10.85 -6.89 -15.95
CA SER A 159 -11.50 -8.17 -15.67
C SER A 159 -10.95 -9.30 -16.56
N VAL A 160 -10.63 -9.02 -17.83
CA VAL A 160 -10.00 -9.98 -18.72
C VAL A 160 -8.54 -10.23 -18.32
N LEU A 161 -7.78 -9.18 -18.03
CA LEU A 161 -6.39 -9.29 -17.57
C LEU A 161 -6.27 -10.13 -16.29
N THR A 162 -7.13 -9.87 -15.30
CA THR A 162 -7.12 -10.64 -14.04
C THR A 162 -7.45 -12.12 -14.27
N MET A 163 -8.39 -12.44 -15.17
CA MET A 163 -8.66 -13.84 -15.54
C MET A 163 -7.46 -14.51 -16.22
N LEU A 164 -6.77 -13.80 -17.11
CA LEU A 164 -5.58 -14.32 -17.80
C LEU A 164 -4.44 -14.56 -16.81
N VAL A 165 -4.14 -13.58 -15.95
CA VAL A 165 -3.09 -13.69 -14.92
C VAL A 165 -3.37 -14.88 -14.01
N MET A 166 -4.60 -15.01 -13.48
CA MET A 166 -4.93 -16.10 -12.56
C MET A 166 -4.88 -17.49 -13.23
N ARG A 167 -5.18 -17.58 -14.53
CA ARG A 167 -5.11 -18.85 -15.25
C ARG A 167 -3.68 -19.30 -15.55
N PHE A 168 -2.85 -18.39 -16.06
CA PHE A 168 -1.52 -18.75 -16.55
C PHE A 168 -0.42 -18.65 -15.49
N MET A 169 -0.70 -17.98 -14.36
CA MET A 169 0.27 -17.78 -13.29
C MET A 169 -0.28 -18.35 -11.98
N PRO A 170 -0.16 -19.67 -11.74
CA PRO A 170 -0.60 -20.30 -10.48
C PRO A 170 0.17 -19.77 -9.25
N PHE A 171 1.25 -19.03 -9.47
CA PHE A 171 1.92 -18.25 -8.43
C PHE A 171 0.98 -17.23 -7.76
N PHE A 172 0.09 -16.59 -8.54
CA PHE A 172 -0.87 -15.58 -8.10
C PHE A 172 -2.17 -16.15 -7.51
N ALA A 173 -2.36 -17.48 -7.54
CA ALA A 173 -3.49 -18.14 -6.90
C ALA A 173 -3.52 -17.95 -5.37
N ASN A 174 -2.39 -17.57 -4.75
CA ASN A 174 -2.38 -17.22 -3.34
C ASN A 174 -2.68 -15.71 -3.18
N LYS A 175 -3.78 -15.40 -2.47
CA LYS A 175 -4.26 -14.05 -2.15
C LYS A 175 -3.16 -13.14 -1.65
N ASP A 176 -2.36 -13.61 -0.70
CA ASP A 176 -1.35 -12.78 -0.06
C ASP A 176 -0.16 -12.52 -0.97
N ARG A 177 0.22 -13.48 -1.83
CA ARG A 177 1.28 -13.26 -2.84
C ARG A 177 0.83 -12.27 -3.90
N PHE A 178 -0.42 -12.39 -4.34
CA PHE A 178 -1.00 -11.45 -5.28
C PHE A 178 -1.03 -10.03 -4.71
N ASN A 179 -1.53 -9.88 -3.47
CA ASN A 179 -1.54 -8.60 -2.78
C ASN A 179 -0.14 -8.05 -2.53
N LEU A 180 0.85 -8.90 -2.26
CA LEU A 180 2.24 -8.48 -2.10
C LEU A 180 2.80 -7.88 -3.39
N VAL A 181 2.68 -8.60 -4.52
CA VAL A 181 3.22 -8.13 -5.81
C VAL A 181 2.49 -6.88 -6.27
N LEU A 182 1.15 -6.84 -6.18
CA LEU A 182 0.40 -5.63 -6.49
C LEU A 182 0.73 -4.47 -5.53
N GLY A 183 0.98 -4.75 -4.26
CA GLY A 183 1.42 -3.75 -3.29
C GLY A 183 2.75 -3.12 -3.68
N LEU A 184 3.74 -3.94 -4.08
CA LEU A 184 5.03 -3.45 -4.59
C LEU A 184 4.86 -2.65 -5.89
N LEU A 185 4.08 -3.15 -6.84
CA LEU A 185 3.75 -2.40 -8.07
C LEU A 185 3.04 -1.09 -7.74
N GLY A 186 2.23 -1.06 -6.67
CA GLY A 186 1.51 0.13 -6.22
C GLY A 186 2.39 1.19 -5.62
N ILE A 187 3.44 0.78 -4.92
CA ILE A 187 4.46 1.71 -4.46
C ILE A 187 5.16 2.34 -5.66
N VAL A 188 5.58 1.54 -6.65
CA VAL A 188 6.22 2.06 -7.87
C VAL A 188 5.29 2.99 -8.63
N PHE A 189 4.03 2.57 -8.84
CA PHE A 189 3.01 3.38 -9.51
C PHE A 189 2.76 4.69 -8.76
N GLY A 190 2.51 4.64 -7.46
CA GLY A 190 2.27 5.83 -6.63
C GLY A 190 3.44 6.81 -6.62
N VAL A 191 4.68 6.31 -6.50
CA VAL A 191 5.89 7.14 -6.58
C VAL A 191 6.04 7.75 -7.98
N SER A 192 5.82 6.98 -9.04
CA SER A 192 5.92 7.49 -10.41
C SER A 192 4.91 8.61 -10.69
N VAL A 193 3.65 8.43 -10.28
CA VAL A 193 2.61 9.45 -10.40
C VAL A 193 2.95 10.69 -9.56
N GLY A 194 3.42 10.49 -8.33
CA GLY A 194 3.81 11.59 -7.45
C GLY A 194 5.01 12.40 -7.97
N VAL A 195 6.00 11.74 -8.59
CA VAL A 195 7.12 12.45 -9.24
C VAL A 195 6.62 13.20 -10.48
N MET A 196 5.76 12.59 -11.30
CA MET A 196 5.17 13.24 -12.47
C MET A 196 4.34 14.47 -12.07
N SER A 197 3.51 14.38 -11.02
CA SER A 197 2.72 15.53 -10.56
C SER A 197 3.60 16.67 -10.08
N ASN A 198 4.68 16.37 -9.34
CA ASN A 198 5.62 17.40 -8.87
C ASN A 198 6.36 18.08 -10.03
N MET A 199 6.75 17.34 -11.08
CA MET A 199 7.38 17.94 -12.26
C MET A 199 6.44 18.92 -12.99
N VAL A 200 5.15 18.58 -13.07
CA VAL A 200 4.13 19.46 -13.68
C VAL A 200 3.87 20.70 -12.82
N SER A 201 3.88 20.59 -11.48
CA SER A 201 3.67 21.74 -10.59
C SER A 201 4.89 22.66 -10.47
N ALA A 202 6.11 22.15 -10.66
CA ALA A 202 7.35 22.91 -10.49
C ALA A 202 7.82 23.63 -11.76
N SER A 203 7.21 23.36 -12.91
CA SER A 203 7.47 24.10 -14.14
C SER A 203 6.56 25.33 -14.19
N ASP A 204 7.13 26.52 -14.42
CA ASP A 204 6.35 27.73 -14.71
C ASP A 204 5.29 27.40 -15.77
N GLY A 205 4.09 27.96 -15.64
CA GLY A 205 2.93 27.60 -16.48
C GLY A 205 3.18 27.64 -17.99
N GLU A 206 4.19 28.39 -18.46
CA GLU A 206 4.65 28.41 -19.85
C GLU A 206 5.46 27.17 -20.26
N VAL A 207 6.23 26.55 -19.37
CA VAL A 207 6.99 25.31 -19.66
C VAL A 207 6.05 24.11 -19.70
N VAL A 208 4.98 24.09 -18.89
CA VAL A 208 3.90 23.10 -19.03
C VAL A 208 3.15 23.30 -20.35
N MET A 209 2.86 24.56 -20.73
CA MET A 209 2.23 24.88 -22.02
C MET A 209 3.15 24.51 -23.21
N ASN A 210 4.46 24.71 -23.10
CA ASN A 210 5.44 24.35 -24.12
C ASN A 210 5.73 22.84 -24.16
N LEU A 211 5.78 22.15 -23.02
CA LEU A 211 5.79 20.69 -22.97
C LEU A 211 4.52 20.14 -23.60
N MET A 212 3.33 20.68 -23.30
CA MET A 212 2.07 20.18 -23.84
C MET A 212 1.87 20.46 -25.33
N THR A 213 2.35 21.60 -25.84
CA THR A 213 2.36 21.89 -27.28
C THR A 213 3.43 21.08 -28.03
N GLN A 214 4.54 20.69 -27.38
CA GLN A 214 5.59 19.85 -27.97
C GLN A 214 5.50 18.34 -27.63
N SER A 215 4.59 17.91 -26.74
CA SER A 215 4.40 16.51 -26.32
C SER A 215 3.05 15.89 -26.69
N PRO A 216 2.58 15.96 -27.96
CA PRO A 216 1.43 15.17 -28.41
C PRO A 216 1.71 13.65 -28.33
N VAL A 217 2.97 13.25 -28.08
CA VAL A 217 3.38 11.85 -27.93
C VAL A 217 2.86 11.23 -26.64
N LEU A 218 2.91 11.93 -25.49
CA LEU A 218 2.54 11.37 -24.19
C LEU A 218 1.01 11.26 -24.04
N LEU A 219 0.30 12.32 -24.41
CA LEU A 219 -1.16 12.28 -24.56
C LEU A 219 -1.57 11.26 -25.61
N GLY A 220 -0.91 11.25 -26.78
CA GLY A 220 -1.15 10.27 -27.85
C GLY A 220 -0.88 8.81 -27.45
N MET A 221 0.08 8.55 -26.56
CA MET A 221 0.31 7.22 -25.99
C MET A 221 -0.76 6.85 -24.95
N ALA A 222 -1.17 7.81 -24.12
CA ALA A 222 -2.20 7.59 -23.11
C ALA A 222 -3.59 7.37 -23.75
N THR A 223 -3.92 8.12 -24.80
CA THR A 223 -5.15 7.94 -25.58
C THR A 223 -5.11 6.70 -26.46
N LYS A 224 -3.92 6.20 -26.86
CA LYS A 224 -3.78 4.85 -27.46
C LYS A 224 -4.03 3.73 -26.45
N LEU A 225 -3.57 3.88 -25.21
CA LEU A 225 -3.85 2.92 -24.13
C LEU A 225 -5.35 2.94 -23.74
N PHE A 226 -5.95 4.13 -23.65
CA PHE A 226 -7.38 4.31 -23.45
C PHE A 226 -8.07 4.85 -24.70
N PHE A 227 -8.19 3.97 -25.69
CA PHE A 227 -8.79 4.26 -26.99
C PHE A 227 -10.23 4.80 -26.96
N HIS A 228 -10.95 4.67 -25.84
CA HIS A 228 -12.30 5.22 -25.65
C HIS A 228 -12.32 6.71 -25.24
N VAL A 229 -11.21 7.24 -24.71
CA VAL A 229 -11.16 8.59 -24.11
C VAL A 229 -11.29 9.71 -25.15
N PRO A 230 -10.62 9.66 -26.32
CA PRO A 230 -10.81 10.71 -27.34
C PRO A 230 -12.27 10.80 -27.82
N SER A 231 -12.92 9.65 -28.07
CA SER A 231 -14.34 9.61 -28.45
C SER A 231 -15.25 10.14 -27.34
N ALA A 232 -14.89 9.91 -26.08
CA ALA A 232 -15.63 10.41 -24.93
C ALA A 232 -15.50 11.93 -24.79
N ALA A 233 -14.29 12.48 -24.89
CA ALA A 233 -14.06 13.92 -24.78
C ALA A 233 -14.71 14.70 -25.93
N GLN A 234 -14.59 14.22 -27.17
CA GLN A 234 -15.24 14.81 -28.34
C GLN A 234 -16.77 14.80 -28.23
N SER A 235 -17.36 13.76 -27.62
CA SER A 235 -18.82 13.72 -27.40
C SER A 235 -19.31 14.80 -26.45
N ILE A 236 -18.46 15.25 -25.52
CA ILE A 236 -18.78 16.26 -24.51
C ILE A 236 -18.57 17.68 -25.06
N VAL A 237 -17.42 17.93 -25.71
CA VAL A 237 -17.04 19.27 -26.19
C VAL A 237 -17.75 19.64 -27.50
N ASP A 238 -17.77 18.73 -28.47
CA ASP A 238 -18.38 19.00 -29.79
C ASP A 238 -19.89 18.66 -29.81
N GLY A 239 -20.41 18.01 -28.76
CA GLY A 239 -21.80 17.54 -28.70
C GLY A 239 -22.15 16.50 -29.77
N SER A 240 -21.14 15.85 -30.37
CA SER A 240 -21.35 14.92 -31.49
C SER A 240 -21.94 13.58 -31.02
N PHE A 241 -23.09 13.22 -31.59
CA PHE A 241 -23.71 11.90 -31.36
C PHE A 241 -22.89 10.75 -31.97
N VAL A 242 -22.10 11.02 -33.01
CA VAL A 242 -21.29 10.01 -33.69
C VAL A 242 -20.17 9.52 -32.78
N SER A 243 -19.50 10.42 -32.08
CA SER A 243 -18.42 10.06 -31.14
C SER A 243 -18.95 9.28 -29.93
N LEU A 244 -20.17 9.59 -29.46
CA LEU A 244 -20.84 8.77 -28.45
C LEU A 244 -21.13 7.36 -28.95
N LEU A 245 -21.64 7.20 -30.18
CA LEU A 245 -21.90 5.88 -30.77
C LEU A 245 -20.63 5.04 -30.91
N VAL A 246 -19.51 5.66 -31.31
CA VAL A 246 -18.19 5.01 -31.37
C VAL A 246 -17.77 4.52 -29.99
N ASN A 247 -17.90 5.35 -28.95
CA ASN A 247 -17.57 4.98 -27.58
C ASN A 247 -18.47 3.83 -27.07
N VAL A 248 -19.78 3.87 -27.35
CA VAL A 248 -20.70 2.78 -27.00
C VAL A 248 -20.34 1.49 -27.75
N ALA A 249 -20.00 1.56 -29.04
CA ALA A 249 -19.57 0.40 -29.81
C ALA A 249 -18.30 -0.25 -29.23
N ILE A 250 -17.34 0.56 -28.80
CA ILE A 250 -16.15 0.13 -28.07
C ILE A 250 -16.52 -0.63 -26.78
N ILE A 251 -17.41 -0.06 -25.98
CA ILE A 251 -17.87 -0.67 -24.71
C ILE A 251 -18.54 -2.02 -24.98
N VAL A 252 -19.39 -2.11 -26.00
CA VAL A 252 -20.08 -3.35 -26.39
C VAL A 252 -19.08 -4.41 -26.85
N ALA A 253 -18.09 -4.04 -27.66
CA ALA A 253 -17.05 -4.95 -28.13
C ALA A 253 -16.22 -5.53 -26.96
N LEU A 254 -15.80 -4.67 -26.02
CA LEU A 254 -15.09 -5.10 -24.81
C LEU A 254 -15.97 -5.96 -23.90
N GLY A 255 -17.25 -5.63 -23.76
CA GLY A 255 -18.21 -6.43 -23.00
C GLY A 255 -18.42 -7.83 -23.59
N ALA A 256 -18.46 -7.95 -24.92
CA ALA A 256 -18.54 -9.23 -25.61
C ALA A 256 -17.26 -10.07 -25.38
N LEU A 257 -16.08 -9.46 -25.50
CA LEU A 257 -14.80 -10.10 -25.18
C LEU A 257 -14.78 -10.63 -23.75
N PHE A 258 -15.19 -9.79 -22.79
CA PHE A 258 -15.30 -10.16 -21.38
C PHE A 258 -16.20 -11.37 -21.17
N PHE A 259 -17.37 -11.41 -21.82
CA PHE A 259 -18.30 -12.53 -21.71
C PHE A 259 -17.68 -13.86 -22.20
N VAL A 260 -17.01 -13.83 -23.35
CA VAL A 260 -16.33 -15.02 -23.91
C VAL A 260 -15.21 -15.50 -22.99
N CYS A 261 -14.40 -14.57 -22.47
CA CYS A 261 -13.34 -14.87 -21.51
C CYS A 261 -13.90 -15.43 -20.20
N ALA A 262 -14.96 -14.84 -19.66
CA ALA A 262 -15.61 -15.30 -18.43
C ALA A 262 -16.09 -16.75 -18.54
N GLN A 263 -16.70 -17.12 -19.66
CA GLN A 263 -17.19 -18.49 -19.87
C GLN A 263 -16.06 -19.52 -19.97
N LYS A 264 -14.97 -19.20 -20.70
CA LYS A 264 -13.88 -20.15 -20.98
C LYS A 264 -12.78 -20.20 -19.91
N LEU A 265 -12.54 -19.09 -19.22
CA LEU A 265 -11.38 -18.93 -18.33
C LEU A 265 -11.74 -19.06 -16.85
N TYR A 266 -12.93 -18.61 -16.44
CA TYR A 266 -13.24 -18.50 -15.00
C TYR A 266 -13.35 -19.87 -14.30
N LEU A 267 -14.20 -20.76 -14.82
CA LEU A 267 -14.51 -22.05 -14.19
C LEU A 267 -13.27 -22.96 -14.02
N PRO A 268 -12.43 -23.18 -15.06
CA PRO A 268 -11.21 -24.00 -14.91
C PRO A 268 -10.22 -23.42 -13.89
N THR A 269 -10.11 -22.09 -13.84
CA THR A 269 -9.17 -21.40 -12.95
C THR A 269 -9.58 -21.58 -11.48
N VAL A 270 -10.86 -21.37 -11.14
CA VAL A 270 -11.33 -21.53 -9.76
C VAL A 270 -11.22 -22.98 -9.28
N LEU A 271 -11.53 -23.95 -10.13
CA LEU A 271 -11.37 -25.38 -9.81
C LEU A 271 -9.90 -25.75 -9.55
N SER A 272 -8.97 -25.23 -10.37
CA SER A 272 -7.53 -25.45 -10.18
C SER A 272 -6.98 -24.84 -8.89
N MET A 273 -7.59 -23.76 -8.41
CA MET A 273 -7.21 -23.12 -7.13
C MET A 273 -7.68 -23.91 -5.91
N SER A 274 -8.87 -24.53 -5.98
CA SER A 274 -9.42 -25.34 -4.89
C SER A 274 -8.68 -26.68 -4.72
N GLN A 275 -8.09 -27.20 -5.79
CA GLN A 275 -7.23 -28.38 -5.73
C GLN A 275 -5.81 -27.93 -5.37
N GLY A 276 -5.56 -27.69 -4.07
CA GLY A 276 -4.26 -27.27 -3.58
C GLY A 276 -3.13 -28.13 -4.17
N ALA A 277 -2.23 -27.49 -4.91
CA ALA A 277 -1.13 -28.16 -5.61
C ALA A 277 -0.32 -29.04 -4.64
N GLN A 278 -0.54 -30.36 -4.69
CA GLN A 278 0.24 -31.32 -3.93
C GLN A 278 1.69 -31.31 -4.43
N LYS A 279 2.54 -30.53 -3.76
CA LYS A 279 3.98 -30.59 -4.00
C LYS A 279 4.52 -31.90 -3.44
N LYS A 280 4.93 -32.80 -4.35
CA LYS A 280 5.71 -34.02 -4.03
C LYS A 280 6.85 -33.66 -3.07
N GLY A 281 6.85 -34.28 -1.89
CA GLY A 281 7.82 -34.02 -0.83
C GLY A 281 9.22 -34.42 -1.23
N LYS A 282 10.07 -33.45 -1.59
CA LYS A 282 11.52 -33.69 -1.71
C LYS A 282 12.08 -33.98 -0.31
N ARG A 283 12.77 -35.12 -0.14
CA ARG A 283 13.54 -35.45 1.08
C ARG A 283 14.54 -34.32 1.34
N LYS A 284 14.44 -33.67 2.49
CA LYS A 284 15.36 -32.62 2.91
C LYS A 284 16.50 -33.25 3.70
N THR A 285 17.74 -32.90 3.34
CA THR A 285 18.93 -33.21 4.12
C THR A 285 18.90 -32.44 5.44
N ILE A 286 18.96 -33.16 6.56
CA ILE A 286 19.02 -32.57 7.91
C ILE A 286 20.47 -32.16 8.17
N ARG A 287 20.73 -30.86 8.34
CA ARG A 287 22.03 -30.33 8.78
C ARG A 287 21.96 -30.00 10.27
N LYS A 288 22.99 -30.37 11.04
CA LYS A 288 23.13 -29.97 12.44
C LYS A 288 23.40 -28.46 12.49
N GLN A 289 22.55 -27.71 13.18
CA GLN A 289 22.71 -26.28 13.49
C GLN A 289 22.51 -26.09 15.01
N GLY A 290 23.09 -25.03 15.58
CA GLY A 290 22.87 -24.69 16.99
C GLY A 290 21.39 -24.42 17.28
N ALA A 291 20.93 -24.69 18.51
CA ALA A 291 19.50 -24.64 18.85
C ALA A 291 18.86 -23.26 18.57
N LEU A 292 19.55 -22.17 18.94
CA LEU A 292 19.08 -20.80 18.74
C LEU A 292 19.05 -20.42 17.25
N ALA A 293 20.11 -20.72 16.50
CA ALA A 293 20.17 -20.49 15.05
C ALA A 293 19.11 -21.30 14.29
N SER A 294 18.85 -22.54 14.72
CA SER A 294 17.80 -23.38 14.15
C SER A 294 16.43 -22.75 14.35
N TYR A 295 16.13 -22.28 15.57
CA TYR A 295 14.89 -21.59 15.90
C TYR A 295 14.72 -20.30 15.10
N MET A 296 15.77 -19.46 15.05
CA MET A 296 15.76 -18.24 14.22
C MET A 296 15.51 -18.56 12.74
N SER A 297 16.09 -19.64 12.22
CA SER A 297 15.88 -20.04 10.81
C SER A 297 14.45 -20.49 10.53
N VAL A 298 13.77 -21.09 11.52
CA VAL A 298 12.36 -21.50 11.40
C VAL A 298 11.48 -20.28 11.37
N GLU A 299 11.67 -19.34 12.31
CA GLU A 299 10.96 -18.06 12.35
C GLU A 299 11.17 -17.25 11.06
N LEU A 300 12.41 -17.13 10.58
CA LEU A 300 12.72 -16.45 9.32
C LEU A 300 12.01 -17.12 8.13
N LYS A 301 12.01 -18.46 8.07
CA LYS A 301 11.30 -19.19 7.01
C LYS A 301 9.79 -19.00 7.11
N GLN A 302 9.22 -18.90 8.31
CA GLN A 302 7.79 -18.62 8.48
C GLN A 302 7.46 -17.21 7.97
N LEU A 303 8.26 -16.21 8.33
CA LEU A 303 8.11 -14.83 7.85
C LEU A 303 8.16 -14.72 6.32
N VAL A 304 9.12 -15.39 5.67
CA VAL A 304 9.32 -15.28 4.22
C VAL A 304 8.35 -16.16 3.43
N ARG A 305 7.94 -17.32 3.95
CA ARG A 305 7.02 -18.22 3.25
C ARG A 305 5.58 -17.78 3.33
N THR A 306 5.19 -17.12 4.41
CA THR A 306 3.86 -16.58 4.61
C THR A 306 3.79 -15.16 4.05
N PRO A 307 3.11 -14.93 2.91
CA PRO A 307 3.17 -13.64 2.25
C PRO A 307 2.48 -12.53 3.05
N ALA A 308 1.50 -12.88 3.91
CA ALA A 308 0.91 -11.94 4.86
C ALA A 308 1.94 -11.36 5.84
N TYR A 309 2.87 -12.20 6.32
CA TYR A 309 3.93 -11.78 7.23
C TYR A 309 5.04 -11.03 6.49
N LEU A 310 5.42 -11.50 5.29
CA LEU A 310 6.38 -10.82 4.45
C LEU A 310 5.91 -9.39 4.10
N SER A 311 4.63 -9.24 3.72
CA SER A 311 4.10 -7.94 3.29
C SER A 311 3.92 -6.93 4.42
N ASN A 312 3.56 -7.37 5.62
CA ASN A 312 3.20 -6.44 6.70
C ASN A 312 4.30 -6.27 7.74
N CYS A 313 5.10 -7.32 8.01
CA CYS A 313 6.16 -7.27 9.00
C CYS A 313 7.50 -6.90 8.34
N VAL A 314 7.89 -7.62 7.29
CA VAL A 314 9.23 -7.45 6.68
C VAL A 314 9.27 -6.29 5.69
N LEU A 315 8.35 -6.24 4.72
CA LEU A 315 8.32 -5.17 3.71
C LEU A 315 8.10 -3.81 4.35
N GLY A 316 7.36 -3.71 5.46
CA GLY A 316 7.16 -2.45 6.20
C GLY A 316 8.48 -1.70 6.44
N ALA A 317 9.51 -2.40 6.90
CA ALA A 317 10.84 -1.83 7.15
C ALA A 317 11.60 -1.41 5.88
N PHE A 318 11.22 -1.90 4.70
CA PHE A 318 11.90 -1.61 3.43
C PHE A 318 11.15 -0.65 2.52
N ILE A 319 9.84 -0.43 2.74
CA ILE A 319 9.02 0.45 1.89
C ILE A 319 9.65 1.84 1.79
N MET A 320 10.01 2.47 2.90
CA MET A 320 10.59 3.82 2.89
C MET A 320 11.93 3.91 2.15
N PRO A 321 12.94 3.06 2.45
CA PRO A 321 14.19 3.05 1.69
C PRO A 321 13.96 2.84 0.20
N ILE A 322 13.07 1.92 -0.19
CA ILE A 322 12.74 1.66 -1.59
C ILE A 322 12.10 2.90 -2.23
N VAL A 323 11.16 3.55 -1.54
CA VAL A 323 10.52 4.79 -2.02
C VAL A 323 11.56 5.89 -2.22
N LEU A 324 12.47 6.09 -1.27
CA LEU A 324 13.53 7.11 -1.39
C LEU A 324 14.46 6.83 -2.58
N VAL A 325 14.86 5.57 -2.79
CA VAL A 325 15.64 5.15 -3.97
C VAL A 325 14.87 5.46 -5.25
N LEU A 326 13.59 5.08 -5.31
CA LEU A 326 12.75 5.29 -6.49
C LEU A 326 12.58 6.79 -6.78
N VAL A 327 12.32 7.61 -5.76
CA VAL A 327 12.22 9.06 -5.92
C VAL A 327 13.53 9.64 -6.45
N PHE A 328 14.68 9.22 -5.92
CA PHE A 328 16.00 9.65 -6.40
C PHE A 328 16.29 9.21 -7.85
N VAL A 329 15.89 8.00 -8.22
CA VAL A 329 16.11 7.47 -9.57
C VAL A 329 15.15 8.11 -10.58
N ILE A 330 13.89 8.34 -10.22
CA ILE A 330 12.87 8.81 -11.16
C ILE A 330 12.88 10.34 -11.29
N ASN A 331 13.16 11.07 -10.22
CA ASN A 331 13.06 12.54 -10.23
C ASN A 331 14.36 13.20 -10.73
N PRO A 332 14.36 13.83 -11.93
CA PRO A 332 15.53 14.48 -12.49
C PRO A 332 15.96 15.72 -11.70
N GLN A 333 15.02 16.46 -11.10
CA GLN A 333 15.33 17.67 -10.32
C GLN A 333 16.20 17.35 -9.10
N ILE A 334 15.96 16.22 -8.44
CA ILE A 334 16.79 15.77 -7.31
C ILE A 334 18.22 15.46 -7.77
N ARG A 335 18.38 14.96 -8.99
CA ARG A 335 19.72 14.68 -9.56
C ARG A 335 20.47 15.95 -9.92
N GLU A 336 19.77 17.00 -10.34
CA GLU A 336 20.36 18.33 -10.60
C GLU A 336 20.83 19.00 -9.30
N LEU A 337 20.20 18.70 -8.17
CA LEU A 337 20.63 19.16 -6.84
C LEU A 337 21.81 18.37 -6.28
N LEU A 338 22.19 17.25 -6.90
CA LEU A 338 23.24 16.36 -6.40
C LEU A 338 24.63 17.05 -6.31
N PRO A 339 25.09 17.84 -7.30
CA PRO A 339 26.36 18.54 -7.19
C PRO A 339 26.35 19.56 -6.04
N MET A 340 25.21 20.23 -5.81
CA MET A 340 25.06 21.18 -4.71
C MET A 340 25.09 20.47 -3.35
N ALA A 341 24.40 19.32 -3.23
CA ALA A 341 24.41 18.51 -2.01
C ALA A 341 25.80 17.96 -1.68
N LYS A 342 26.59 17.60 -2.70
CA LYS A 342 27.98 17.15 -2.54
C LYS A 342 28.97 18.28 -2.24
N ALA A 343 28.67 19.50 -2.67
CA ALA A 343 29.49 20.66 -2.36
C ALA A 343 29.30 21.19 -0.93
N LEU A 344 28.31 20.68 -0.18
CA LEU A 344 27.97 21.15 1.15
C LEU A 344 29.01 20.69 2.18
N PRO A 345 29.71 21.59 2.89
CA PRO A 345 30.70 21.21 3.91
C PRO A 345 30.01 20.81 5.21
N LEU A 346 29.39 19.63 5.23
CA LEU A 346 28.62 19.14 6.39
C LEU A 346 29.45 19.07 7.68
N ALA A 347 30.76 18.85 7.57
CA ALA A 347 31.69 18.80 8.69
C ALA A 347 31.90 20.16 9.37
N ASP A 348 31.76 21.25 8.62
CA ASP A 348 31.96 22.61 9.12
C ASP A 348 30.65 23.20 9.67
N MET A 349 29.51 22.71 9.17
CA MET A 349 28.18 23.17 9.60
C MET A 349 27.70 22.52 10.88
N PHE A 350 28.05 21.24 11.11
CA PHE A 350 27.56 20.47 12.24
C PHE A 350 28.66 19.62 12.85
N ASN A 351 28.56 19.35 14.15
CA ASN A 351 29.33 18.26 14.74
C ASN A 351 28.79 16.92 14.19
N LEU A 352 29.40 16.45 13.10
CA LEU A 352 28.97 15.26 12.36
C LEU A 352 28.86 14.00 13.22
N TRP A 353 29.70 13.85 14.25
CA TRP A 353 29.60 12.72 15.18
C TRP A 353 28.26 12.67 15.89
N ILE A 354 27.84 13.84 16.38
CA ILE A 354 26.60 14.02 17.12
C ILE A 354 25.41 13.92 16.18
N PHE A 355 25.49 14.59 15.04
CA PHE A 355 24.43 14.57 14.04
C PHE A 355 24.16 13.16 13.53
N MET A 356 25.22 12.39 13.20
CA MET A 356 25.08 11.01 12.74
C MET A 356 24.53 10.09 13.82
N PHE A 357 24.92 10.28 15.09
CA PHE A 357 24.33 9.53 16.20
C PHE A 357 22.82 9.77 16.31
N LEU A 358 22.38 11.04 16.26
CA LEU A 358 20.97 11.39 16.34
C LEU A 358 20.16 10.92 15.12
N LEU A 359 20.74 11.03 13.93
CA LEU A 359 20.12 10.57 12.68
C LEU A 359 20.01 9.04 12.68
N GLY A 360 21.04 8.34 13.17
CA GLY A 360 21.03 6.91 13.45
C GLY A 360 19.95 6.53 14.45
N ALA A 361 19.90 7.20 15.60
CA ALA A 361 18.88 6.96 16.62
C ALA A 361 17.46 7.17 16.08
N GLY A 362 17.21 8.30 15.41
CA GLY A 362 15.91 8.63 14.81
C GLY A 362 15.49 7.66 13.72
N SER A 363 16.41 7.27 12.83
CA SER A 363 16.13 6.26 11.81
C SER A 363 15.85 4.90 12.46
N GLY A 364 16.62 4.49 13.46
CA GLY A 364 16.34 3.26 14.20
C GLY A 364 15.01 3.30 14.96
N PHE A 365 14.58 4.49 15.44
CA PHE A 365 13.24 4.66 16.02
C PHE A 365 12.14 4.40 14.98
N PHE A 366 12.32 4.96 13.80
CA PHE A 366 11.40 4.80 12.69
C PHE A 366 11.35 3.34 12.19
N PHE A 367 12.49 2.74 11.85
CA PHE A 367 12.55 1.36 11.34
C PHE A 367 12.24 0.29 12.39
N GLY A 368 12.48 0.57 13.67
CA GLY A 368 12.02 -0.29 14.76
C GLY A 368 10.50 -0.30 14.84
N SER A 369 9.85 0.87 14.79
CA SER A 369 8.40 1.00 14.97
C SER A 369 7.56 0.51 13.80
N VAL A 370 8.07 0.63 12.57
CA VAL A 370 7.39 0.14 11.36
C VAL A 370 7.57 -1.37 11.17
N ASN A 371 8.57 -1.96 11.83
CA ASN A 371 8.86 -3.38 11.75
C ASN A 371 7.97 -4.21 12.70
N GLY A 372 6.80 -4.61 12.22
CA GLY A 372 5.86 -5.46 12.97
C GLY A 372 6.32 -6.91 13.21
N ILE A 373 7.61 -7.26 13.01
CA ILE A 373 8.12 -8.63 13.30
C ILE A 373 8.06 -8.92 14.79
N SER A 374 8.48 -7.97 15.63
CA SER A 374 8.57 -8.13 17.08
C SER A 374 7.22 -7.94 17.77
N GLY A 375 6.40 -6.99 17.31
CA GLY A 375 5.04 -6.77 17.83
C GLY A 375 3.98 -7.79 17.40
N THR A 376 4.38 -8.83 16.65
CA THR A 376 3.51 -9.97 16.30
C THR A 376 4.15 -11.33 16.59
N ALA A 377 5.28 -11.34 17.31
CA ALA A 377 6.12 -12.51 17.51
C ALA A 377 5.38 -13.73 18.12
N PHE A 378 4.42 -13.49 19.01
CA PHE A 378 3.54 -14.47 19.64
C PHE A 378 2.16 -14.51 18.99
N SER A 379 1.62 -13.37 18.57
CA SER A 379 0.33 -13.32 17.85
C SER A 379 0.34 -14.16 16.56
N ARG A 380 1.46 -14.20 15.83
CA ARG A 380 1.62 -15.05 14.62
C ARG A 380 1.53 -16.55 14.90
N GLN A 381 1.81 -16.98 16.13
CA GLN A 381 1.75 -18.40 16.49
C GLN A 381 0.31 -18.86 16.75
N GLY A 382 -0.59 -17.94 17.12
CA GLY A 382 -2.02 -18.23 17.25
C GLY A 382 -2.29 -19.43 18.16
N ARG A 383 -3.11 -20.36 17.68
CA ARG A 383 -3.42 -21.63 18.40
C ARG A 383 -2.21 -22.56 18.57
N ASN A 384 -1.12 -22.37 17.83
CA ASN A 384 0.09 -23.16 17.98
C ASN A 384 1.00 -22.66 19.12
N LEU A 385 0.58 -21.65 19.89
CA LEU A 385 1.37 -21.13 21.00
C LEU A 385 1.66 -22.22 22.06
N ASP A 386 0.76 -23.19 22.25
CA ASP A 386 1.02 -24.33 23.13
C ASP A 386 2.18 -25.20 22.65
N PHE A 387 2.28 -25.43 21.34
CA PHE A 387 3.43 -26.14 20.77
C PHE A 387 4.74 -25.40 21.04
N VAL A 388 4.74 -24.06 21.00
CA VAL A 388 5.92 -23.23 21.27
C VAL A 388 6.43 -23.41 22.71
N LYS A 389 5.53 -23.63 23.67
CA LYS A 389 5.88 -23.91 25.08
C LYS A 389 6.58 -25.26 25.25
N TYR A 390 6.26 -26.25 24.43
CA TYR A 390 6.85 -27.60 24.50
C TYR A 390 8.18 -27.75 23.76
N ILE A 391 8.61 -26.74 23.00
CA ILE A 391 9.91 -26.77 22.33
C ILE A 391 11.01 -26.86 23.39
N PRO A 392 11.99 -27.79 23.27
CA PRO A 392 13.07 -27.99 24.25
C PRO A 392 14.14 -26.87 24.15
N LEU A 393 13.70 -25.62 24.23
CA LEU A 393 14.52 -24.41 24.27
C LEU A 393 13.91 -23.46 25.30
N ALA A 394 14.73 -22.96 26.23
CA ALA A 394 14.27 -22.02 27.24
C ALA A 394 13.54 -20.82 26.61
N MET A 395 12.39 -20.42 27.19
CA MET A 395 11.55 -19.35 26.65
C MET A 395 12.30 -18.01 26.53
N GLU A 396 13.25 -17.73 27.42
CA GLU A 396 14.14 -16.55 27.32
C GLU A 396 14.92 -16.55 26.00
N LYS A 397 15.49 -17.71 25.61
CA LYS A 397 16.21 -17.85 24.34
C LYS A 397 15.27 -17.77 23.14
N GLN A 398 14.02 -18.22 23.28
CA GLN A 398 13.00 -18.07 22.24
C GLN A 398 12.61 -16.59 22.03
N ILE A 399 12.42 -15.84 23.12
CA ILE A 399 12.15 -14.40 23.10
C ILE A 399 13.31 -13.65 22.44
N LEU A 400 14.55 -13.92 22.87
CA LEU A 400 15.75 -13.33 22.29
C LEU A 400 15.89 -13.67 20.80
N ALA A 401 15.55 -14.90 20.39
CA ALA A 401 15.58 -15.29 18.98
C ALA A 401 14.58 -14.51 18.14
N LYS A 402 13.34 -14.33 18.62
CA LYS A 402 12.31 -13.54 17.94
C LYS A 402 12.70 -12.06 17.87
N MET A 403 13.22 -11.51 18.97
CA MET A 403 13.71 -10.13 19.05
C MET A 403 14.87 -9.87 18.09
N GLY A 404 15.84 -10.79 18.04
CA GLY A 404 17.02 -10.66 17.20
C GLY A 404 16.68 -10.58 15.71
N ILE A 405 15.64 -11.28 15.26
CA ILE A 405 15.16 -11.17 13.87
C ILE A 405 14.58 -9.77 13.63
N GLY A 406 13.76 -9.26 14.55
CA GLY A 406 13.23 -7.89 14.45
C GLY A 406 14.34 -6.85 14.39
N ILE A 407 15.30 -6.91 15.33
CA ILE A 407 16.46 -6.02 15.35
C ILE A 407 17.25 -6.10 14.04
N ALA A 408 17.53 -7.30 13.54
CA ALA A 408 18.28 -7.48 12.31
C ALA A 408 17.59 -6.83 11.10
N PHE A 409 16.28 -7.01 10.94
CA PHE A 409 15.54 -6.39 9.85
C PHE A 409 15.42 -4.87 9.97
N SER A 410 15.23 -4.35 11.19
CA SER A 410 15.23 -2.90 11.42
C SER A 410 16.60 -2.29 11.12
N LEU A 411 17.69 -2.95 11.51
CA LEU A 411 19.06 -2.52 11.19
C LEU A 411 19.37 -2.61 9.69
N LEU A 412 18.87 -3.64 8.99
CA LEU A 412 19.01 -3.69 7.53
C LEU A 412 18.31 -2.50 6.86
N GLY A 413 17.14 -2.09 7.36
CA GLY A 413 16.44 -0.89 6.89
C GLY A 413 17.26 0.39 7.09
N THR A 414 17.86 0.57 8.27
CA THR A 414 18.69 1.75 8.57
C THR A 414 19.97 1.80 7.73
N ILE A 415 20.63 0.65 7.50
CA ILE A 415 21.85 0.56 6.68
C ILE A 415 21.57 1.00 5.23
N ILE A 416 20.41 0.65 4.66
CA ILE A 416 20.05 1.09 3.31
C ILE A 416 19.95 2.62 3.24
N ILE A 417 19.46 3.29 4.29
CA ILE A 417 19.43 4.76 4.34
C ILE A 417 20.83 5.36 4.37
N VAL A 418 21.77 4.79 5.14
CA VAL A 418 23.17 5.29 5.18
C VAL A 418 23.84 5.16 3.82
N ILE A 419 23.61 4.03 3.14
CA ILE A 419 24.12 3.81 1.78
C ILE A 419 23.58 4.91 0.84
N LEU A 420 22.29 5.23 0.94
CA LEU A 420 21.69 6.33 0.17
C LEU A 420 22.27 7.70 0.54
N ALA A 421 22.55 7.93 1.81
CA ALA A 421 23.17 9.17 2.26
C ALA A 421 24.55 9.40 1.63
N HIS A 422 25.37 8.35 1.43
CA HIS A 422 26.66 8.45 0.73
C HIS A 422 26.54 8.76 -0.76
N PHE A 423 25.44 8.34 -1.40
CA PHE A 423 25.20 8.70 -2.79
C PHE A 423 24.91 10.20 -2.93
N ILE A 424 24.24 10.79 -1.92
CA ILE A 424 23.78 12.19 -1.92
C ILE A 424 24.84 13.14 -1.37
N PHE A 425 25.48 12.79 -0.26
CA PHE A 425 26.40 13.63 0.50
C PHE A 425 27.82 13.05 0.51
N THR A 426 28.82 13.92 0.53
CA THR A 426 30.22 13.51 0.68
C THR A 426 30.67 13.71 2.13
N TYR A 427 30.88 12.62 2.85
CA TYR A 427 31.49 12.65 4.18
C TYR A 427 32.32 11.37 4.42
N PRO A 428 33.28 11.39 5.36
CA PRO A 428 34.08 10.22 5.68
C PRO A 428 33.27 9.07 6.33
N VAL A 429 33.51 7.84 5.87
CA VAL A 429 32.81 6.61 6.32
C VAL A 429 32.93 6.35 7.84
N TYR A 430 33.97 6.86 8.51
CA TYR A 430 34.13 6.63 9.95
C TYR A 430 33.01 7.25 10.80
N TYR A 431 32.29 8.26 10.29
CA TYR A 431 31.12 8.83 10.97
C TYR A 431 29.93 7.86 11.02
N ASP A 432 29.88 6.88 10.11
CA ASP A 432 28.82 5.87 10.09
C ASP A 432 28.83 4.98 11.33
N LEU A 433 29.96 4.86 12.03
CA LEU A 433 30.02 4.15 13.29
C LEU A 433 29.05 4.75 14.30
N MET A 434 28.97 6.08 14.41
CA MET A 434 28.02 6.73 15.32
C MET A 434 26.58 6.57 14.84
N PHE A 435 26.34 6.60 13.54
CA PHE A 435 25.03 6.30 12.99
C PHE A 435 24.58 4.88 13.37
N VAL A 436 25.43 3.88 13.13
CA VAL A 436 25.10 2.47 13.41
C VAL A 436 24.92 2.25 14.91
N LEU A 437 25.72 2.90 15.75
CA LEU A 437 25.55 2.86 17.21
C LEU A 437 24.21 3.45 17.64
N GLY A 438 23.87 4.65 17.16
CA GLY A 438 22.58 5.27 17.46
C GLY A 438 21.40 4.41 17.01
N ALA A 439 21.46 3.88 15.78
CA ALA A 439 20.45 3.01 15.21
C ALA A 439 20.31 1.68 15.98
N LEU A 440 21.42 1.09 16.41
CA LEU A 440 21.40 -0.16 17.18
C LEU A 440 20.74 0.04 18.55
N LEU A 441 21.07 1.11 19.26
CA LEU A 441 20.48 1.39 20.56
C LEU A 441 18.96 1.60 20.46
N SER A 442 18.51 2.45 19.53
CA SER A 442 17.07 2.73 19.38
C SER A 442 16.28 1.53 18.86
N THR A 443 16.82 0.77 17.91
CA THR A 443 16.16 -0.45 17.40
C THR A 443 16.03 -1.54 18.46
N VAL A 444 17.04 -1.73 19.31
CA VAL A 444 16.97 -2.69 20.43
C VAL A 444 15.86 -2.30 21.40
N LEU A 445 15.79 -1.03 21.79
CA LEU A 445 14.76 -0.54 22.73
C LEU A 445 13.34 -0.76 22.19
N ILE A 446 13.07 -0.39 20.94
CA ILE A 446 11.73 -0.57 20.36
C ILE A 446 11.37 -2.04 20.23
N ASN A 447 12.29 -2.88 19.75
CA ASN A 447 11.98 -4.30 19.60
C ASN A 447 11.71 -4.98 20.97
N GLN A 448 12.30 -4.50 22.05
CA GLN A 448 11.95 -4.92 23.41
C GLN A 448 10.54 -4.48 23.81
N ILE A 449 10.17 -3.21 23.55
CA ILE A 449 8.82 -2.68 23.80
C ILE A 449 7.79 -3.46 22.98
N ALA A 450 8.07 -3.74 21.71
CA ALA A 450 7.23 -4.47 20.79
C ALA A 450 6.91 -5.88 21.29
N ILE A 451 7.94 -6.62 21.71
CA ILE A 451 7.78 -7.96 22.29
C ILE A 451 7.05 -7.91 23.63
N LEU A 452 7.26 -6.88 24.44
CA LEU A 452 6.56 -6.72 25.70
C LEU A 452 5.05 -6.57 25.45
N ILE A 453 4.66 -5.69 24.52
CA ILE A 453 3.25 -5.46 24.17
C ILE A 453 2.63 -6.75 23.63
N ASP A 454 3.28 -7.42 22.67
CA ASP A 454 2.73 -8.64 22.07
C ASP A 454 2.71 -9.83 23.04
N GLY A 455 3.70 -9.93 23.93
CA GLY A 455 3.77 -10.99 24.93
C GLY A 455 2.77 -10.83 26.08
N LEU A 456 2.37 -9.60 26.40
CA LEU A 456 1.35 -9.31 27.42
C LEU A 456 -0.08 -9.42 26.89
N HIS A 457 -0.31 -9.19 25.60
CA HIS A 457 -1.65 -9.26 25.01
C HIS A 457 -1.66 -10.00 23.66
N PRO A 458 -1.18 -11.26 23.57
CA PRO A 458 -1.08 -11.94 22.28
C PRO A 458 -2.46 -12.20 21.68
N LYS A 459 -2.64 -11.88 20.41
CA LYS A 459 -3.87 -12.15 19.67
C LYS A 459 -3.83 -13.58 19.13
N LEU A 460 -4.37 -14.53 19.90
CA LEU A 460 -4.29 -15.97 19.58
C LEU A 460 -5.41 -16.48 18.65
N ASN A 461 -6.56 -15.81 18.66
CA ASN A 461 -7.72 -16.19 17.86
C ASN A 461 -7.79 -15.34 16.58
N TRP A 462 -7.32 -15.92 15.48
CA TRP A 462 -7.45 -15.37 14.14
C TRP A 462 -7.80 -16.49 13.16
N GLU A 463 -8.63 -16.17 12.15
CA GLU A 463 -9.06 -17.13 11.11
C GLU A 463 -8.16 -17.10 9.88
N ASP A 464 -7.46 -15.99 9.66
CA ASP A 464 -6.56 -15.76 8.52
C ASP A 464 -5.24 -15.14 9.00
N GLU A 465 -4.13 -15.51 8.37
CA GLU A 465 -2.78 -15.05 8.72
C GLU A 465 -2.67 -13.52 8.63
N THR A 466 -3.47 -12.90 7.75
CA THR A 466 -3.57 -11.44 7.62
C THR A 466 -4.15 -10.75 8.86
N GLN A 467 -5.10 -11.40 9.56
CA GLN A 467 -5.74 -10.85 10.76
C GLN A 467 -4.82 -10.87 11.99
N ALA A 468 -3.82 -11.76 11.99
CA ALA A 468 -2.80 -11.84 13.02
C ALA A 468 -1.86 -10.62 13.02
N VAL A 469 -1.75 -9.93 11.88
CA VAL A 469 -0.86 -8.77 11.71
C VAL A 469 -1.66 -7.48 11.49
N LYS A 470 -2.47 -7.37 10.44
CA LYS A 470 -3.10 -6.09 10.06
C LYS A 470 -4.17 -5.60 11.02
N ASN A 471 -4.93 -6.51 11.62
CA ASN A 471 -6.00 -6.17 12.57
C ASN A 471 -5.56 -6.43 14.01
N ASN A 472 -4.25 -6.43 14.26
CA ASN A 472 -3.69 -6.62 15.58
C ASN A 472 -3.47 -5.26 16.23
N MET A 473 -4.22 -5.01 17.31
CA MET A 473 -4.11 -3.76 18.05
C MET A 473 -2.72 -3.60 18.68
N ASN A 474 -1.99 -4.71 18.89
CA ASN A 474 -0.62 -4.68 19.43
C ASN A 474 0.34 -3.95 18.50
N VAL A 475 0.22 -4.12 17.18
CA VAL A 475 1.07 -3.43 16.20
C VAL A 475 0.78 -1.93 16.20
N MET A 476 -0.49 -1.54 16.34
CA MET A 476 -0.85 -0.13 16.49
C MET A 476 -0.35 0.44 17.81
N ALA A 477 -0.50 -0.31 18.91
CA ALA A 477 -0.02 0.09 20.23
C ALA A 477 1.51 0.24 20.27
N GLU A 478 2.24 -0.70 19.67
CA GLU A 478 3.69 -0.62 19.47
C GLU A 478 4.07 0.66 18.73
N LEU A 479 3.39 0.96 17.62
CA LEU A 479 3.63 2.17 16.85
C LEU A 479 3.37 3.43 17.70
N PHE A 480 2.24 3.52 18.40
CA PHE A 480 1.97 4.70 19.23
C PHE A 480 2.96 4.85 20.40
N VAL A 481 3.31 3.75 21.07
CA VAL A 481 4.24 3.79 22.21
C VAL A 481 5.65 4.16 21.74
N SER A 482 6.13 3.58 20.64
CA SER A 482 7.45 3.90 20.07
C SER A 482 7.54 5.37 19.62
N TRP A 483 6.47 5.91 19.03
CA TRP A 483 6.40 7.32 18.64
C TRP A 483 6.29 8.25 19.86
N LEU A 484 5.61 7.83 20.93
CA LEU A 484 5.59 8.55 22.19
C LEU A 484 7.00 8.60 22.80
N VAL A 485 7.73 7.48 22.82
CA VAL A 485 9.12 7.45 23.29
C VAL A 485 10.00 8.38 22.46
N LEU A 486 9.88 8.35 21.12
CA LEU A 486 10.59 9.29 20.26
C LEU A 486 10.22 10.75 20.57
N ALA A 487 8.94 11.05 20.78
CA ALA A 487 8.47 12.38 21.13
C ALA A 487 9.02 12.86 22.48
N LEU A 488 9.23 11.96 23.46
CA LEU A 488 9.89 12.28 24.72
C LEU A 488 11.37 12.63 24.51
N PHE A 489 12.08 11.90 23.64
CA PHE A 489 13.46 12.23 23.29
C PHE A 489 13.56 13.58 22.54
N VAL A 490 12.59 13.89 21.67
CA VAL A 490 12.49 15.20 21.01
C VAL A 490 12.10 16.30 22.01
N GLY A 491 11.21 16.03 22.95
CA GLY A 491 10.86 16.97 24.03
C GLY A 491 12.05 17.30 24.92
N LEU A 492 12.88 16.30 25.24
CA LEU A 492 14.12 16.48 25.99
C LEU A 492 15.12 17.40 25.26
N PHE A 493 15.11 17.44 23.92
CA PHE A 493 15.95 18.33 23.14
C PHE A 493 15.62 19.81 23.42
N PHE A 494 14.33 20.15 23.55
CA PHE A 494 13.91 21.53 23.86
C PHE A 494 14.20 21.97 25.31
N LEU A 495 14.57 21.03 26.19
CA LEU A 495 14.94 21.33 27.59
C LEU A 495 16.45 21.51 27.77
N ILE A 496 17.27 21.11 26.80
CA ILE A 496 18.73 21.12 26.89
C ILE A 496 19.30 21.93 25.72
N ASP A 497 19.68 23.17 25.99
CA ASP A 497 20.18 24.10 24.96
C ASP A 497 21.47 23.63 24.29
N ASN A 498 22.28 22.83 24.97
CA ASN A 498 23.54 22.31 24.44
C ASN A 498 23.36 20.93 23.81
N LEU A 499 23.50 20.87 22.47
CA LEU A 499 23.38 19.64 21.69
C LEU A 499 24.31 18.51 22.17
N THR A 500 25.53 18.83 22.63
CA THR A 500 26.47 17.80 23.12
C THR A 500 25.96 17.17 24.41
N VAL A 501 25.52 17.99 25.37
CA VAL A 501 24.93 17.55 26.64
C VAL A 501 23.66 16.75 26.37
N TYR A 502 22.80 17.22 25.46
CA TYR A 502 21.60 16.50 25.06
C TYR A 502 21.93 15.09 24.58
N THR A 503 22.92 14.94 23.69
CA THR A 503 23.25 13.61 23.15
C THR A 503 23.84 12.65 24.16
N ILE A 504 24.64 13.15 25.11
CA ILE A 504 25.16 12.32 26.21
C ILE A 504 24.00 11.86 27.09
N VAL A 505 23.11 12.78 27.49
CA VAL A 505 21.95 12.46 28.34
C VAL A 505 21.01 11.49 27.60
N ALA A 506 20.67 11.76 26.35
CA ALA A 506 19.82 10.90 25.53
C ALA A 506 20.43 9.50 25.36
N GLY A 507 21.74 9.41 25.11
CA GLY A 507 22.47 8.14 25.03
C GLY A 507 22.43 7.36 26.35
N LEU A 508 22.68 8.03 27.49
CA LEU A 508 22.61 7.40 28.81
C LEU A 508 21.19 6.91 29.15
N VAL A 509 20.17 7.71 28.85
CA VAL A 509 18.76 7.33 29.05
C VAL A 509 18.39 6.16 28.15
N LEU A 510 18.79 6.16 26.88
CA LEU A 510 18.60 5.03 25.95
C LEU A 510 19.20 3.75 26.51
N VAL A 511 20.48 3.77 26.91
CA VAL A 511 21.17 2.60 27.49
C VAL A 511 20.49 2.15 28.78
N GLY A 512 20.12 3.09 29.66
CA GLY A 512 19.38 2.78 30.89
C GLY A 512 18.06 2.07 30.62
N LEU A 513 17.27 2.57 29.67
CA LEU A 513 16.01 1.93 29.27
C LEU A 513 16.25 0.54 28.67
N ILE A 514 17.25 0.36 27.81
CA ILE A 514 17.58 -0.95 27.23
C ILE A 514 17.92 -1.98 28.30
N VAL A 515 18.67 -1.60 29.34
CA VAL A 515 19.02 -2.49 30.45
C VAL A 515 17.77 -2.85 31.26
N VAL A 516 16.96 -1.84 31.60
CA VAL A 516 15.73 -2.03 32.39
C VAL A 516 14.75 -2.94 31.65
N PHE A 517 14.43 -2.64 30.39
CA PHE A 517 13.55 -3.46 29.56
C PHE A 517 14.15 -4.82 29.24
N GLY A 518 15.48 -4.92 29.06
CA GLY A 518 16.17 -6.20 28.88
C GLY A 518 15.99 -7.18 30.04
N ILE A 519 15.91 -6.68 31.28
CA ILE A 519 15.69 -7.51 32.48
C ILE A 519 14.19 -7.79 32.70
N ILE A 520 13.34 -6.80 32.48
CA ILE A 520 11.90 -6.87 32.79
C ILE A 520 11.13 -7.66 31.74
N THR A 521 11.40 -7.43 30.46
CA THR A 521 10.60 -7.96 29.35
C THR A 521 10.55 -9.50 29.35
N PRO A 522 11.68 -10.24 29.43
CA PRO A 522 11.62 -11.70 29.45
C PRO A 522 10.83 -12.24 30.65
N LYS A 523 11.01 -11.65 31.84
CA LYS A 523 10.35 -12.09 33.08
C LYS A 523 8.83 -11.92 33.01
N LEU A 524 8.36 -10.74 32.57
CA LEU A 524 6.93 -10.46 32.46
C LEU A 524 6.25 -11.29 31.38
N VAL A 525 6.89 -11.38 30.21
CA VAL A 525 6.36 -12.15 29.08
C VAL A 525 6.27 -13.64 29.44
N ILE A 526 7.30 -14.22 30.06
CA ILE A 526 7.27 -15.63 30.49
C ILE A 526 6.17 -15.87 31.53
N LYS A 527 6.06 -15.00 32.54
CA LYS A 527 5.03 -15.11 33.59
C LYS A 527 3.62 -15.08 33.02
N HIS A 528 3.39 -14.28 31.96
CA HIS A 528 2.09 -14.18 31.33
C HIS A 528 1.82 -15.37 30.37
N LEU A 529 2.79 -15.69 29.51
CA LEU A 529 2.68 -16.77 28.54
C LEU A 529 2.58 -18.17 29.15
N MET A 530 3.01 -18.39 30.39
CA MET A 530 2.80 -19.67 31.08
C MET A 530 1.41 -19.79 31.75
N LYS A 531 0.65 -18.69 31.84
CA LYS A 531 -0.70 -18.68 32.44
C LYS A 531 -1.82 -18.83 31.42
N ILE A 532 -1.60 -18.32 30.21
CA ILE A 532 -2.41 -18.60 29.01
C ILE A 532 -1.87 -19.88 28.41
#